data_AF-A0AAW2Q7F3-F1
#
_entry.id   AF-A0AAW2Q7F3-F1
#
_cell.length_a   1.000
_cell.length_b   1.000
_cell.length_c   1.000
_cell.angle_alpha   90.00
_cell.angle_beta   90.00
_cell.angle_gamma   90.00
#
_symmetry.space_group_name_H-M   'P 1'
#
loop_
_entity.id
_entity.type
_entity.pdbx_description
1 polymer ?
#
loop_
_entity_poly.entity_id
_entity_poly.type
_entity_poly.pdbx_seq_one_letter_code
_entity_poly.pdbx_strand_id
1 'polypeptide(L)'
;MDSIPSGRYASEISDQGLRAVINVGDLYADEEKEFLVRLSIPECPIAESVGTVGRTSLLKIACSYRDTASKAMVQLEGKLVEIRRPKVVSQTDREVSLEVDRQKNRLWVAEGIAKAQEMAELGNLEGAQAVLAERRTTLLTSASAQAGDGLCSWLEAELTEIRERMENMAMYEHTGRAYVLSGLSSHSWQRATTRGYSGNVNTIRREGGSSSYSAPVAYDTPSMVSMVSKSQSQSAKFTREQVSRQIKSAPVSNA
;
A
#
# COMPACT_ATOMS: atom_id res chain seq x y z
N MET A 1 -11.83 -3.17 21.72
CA MET A 1 -11.10 -3.24 20.44
C MET A 1 -10.50 -4.63 20.33
N ASP A 2 -10.66 -5.28 19.17
CA ASP A 2 -10.35 -6.71 19.05
C ASP A 2 -8.96 -6.93 18.45
N SER A 3 -8.62 -6.13 17.43
CA SER A 3 -7.29 -6.13 16.84
C SER A 3 -7.02 -4.88 16.00
N ILE A 4 -5.73 -4.57 15.85
CA ILE A 4 -5.20 -3.50 15.01
C ILE A 4 -4.01 -4.07 14.23
N PRO A 5 -4.23 -4.61 13.01
CA PRO A 5 -3.16 -5.07 12.14
C PRO A 5 -2.26 -3.90 11.74
N SER A 6 -1.17 -3.72 12.49
CA SER A 6 -0.21 -2.63 12.38
C SER A 6 1.03 -3.01 11.56
N GLY A 7 1.08 -4.22 10.97
CA GLY A 7 2.25 -4.67 10.21
C GLY A 7 3.48 -4.78 11.10
N ARG A 8 4.55 -4.04 10.76
CA ARG A 8 5.79 -3.99 11.56
C ARG A 8 5.84 -2.85 12.57
N TYR A 9 4.80 -2.05 12.66
CA TYR A 9 4.72 -0.98 13.65
C TYR A 9 4.42 -1.55 15.03
N ALA A 10 5.21 -1.14 16.03
CA ALA A 10 4.97 -1.54 17.41
C ALA A 10 3.61 -1.00 17.86
N SER A 11 2.72 -1.90 18.27
CA SER A 11 1.38 -1.52 18.70
C SER A 11 0.97 -2.28 19.95
N GLU A 12 0.17 -1.62 20.78
CA GLU A 12 -0.35 -2.17 22.02
C GLU A 12 -1.85 -1.90 22.11
N ILE A 13 -2.59 -2.91 22.56
CA ILE A 13 -3.98 -2.76 23.00
C ILE A 13 -3.97 -2.94 24.52
N SER A 14 -4.42 -1.92 25.24
CA SER A 14 -4.43 -1.86 26.70
C SER A 14 -5.82 -1.53 27.23
N ASP A 15 -5.95 -1.43 28.56
CA ASP A 15 -7.20 -1.08 29.24
C ASP A 15 -8.37 -1.98 28.84
N GLN A 16 -8.16 -3.31 28.80
CA GLN A 16 -9.16 -4.30 28.38
C GLN A 16 -9.74 -4.03 26.97
N GLY A 17 -8.94 -3.45 26.07
CA GLY A 17 -9.36 -3.12 24.71
C GLY A 17 -10.03 -1.75 24.57
N LEU A 18 -9.99 -0.91 25.60
CA LEU A 18 -10.49 0.47 25.55
C LEU A 18 -9.46 1.45 24.99
N ARG A 19 -8.17 1.11 25.03
CA ARG A 19 -7.09 1.93 24.50
C ARG A 19 -6.24 1.13 23.55
N ALA A 20 -5.77 1.79 22.50
CA ALA A 20 -4.78 1.24 21.61
C ALA A 20 -3.82 2.32 21.12
N VAL A 21 -2.55 1.95 20.96
CA VAL A 21 -1.48 2.84 20.54
C VAL A 21 -0.69 2.16 19.42
N ILE A 22 -0.40 2.90 18.35
CA ILE A 22 0.49 2.47 17.28
C ILE A 22 1.66 3.46 17.26
N ASN A 23 2.86 2.95 17.45
CA ASN A 23 4.09 3.74 17.39
C ASN A 23 4.60 3.74 15.96
N VAL A 24 4.35 4.85 15.27
CA VAL A 24 4.92 5.12 13.95
C VAL A 24 6.23 5.86 14.16
N GLY A 25 7.32 5.30 13.61
CA GLY A 25 8.62 5.96 13.62
C GLY A 25 8.68 7.16 12.69
N ASP A 26 9.84 7.42 12.11
CA ASP A 26 10.00 8.54 11.18
C ASP A 26 9.20 8.33 9.89
N LEU A 27 8.48 9.37 9.50
CA LEU A 27 7.80 9.46 8.20
C LEU A 27 8.65 10.28 7.24
N TYR A 28 8.80 9.78 6.02
CA TYR A 28 9.39 10.57 4.94
C TYR A 28 8.38 11.60 4.39
N ALA A 29 8.88 12.55 3.61
CA ALA A 29 8.05 13.56 2.99
C ALA A 29 6.95 12.91 2.13
N ASP A 30 5.72 13.36 2.38
CA ASP A 30 4.47 12.90 1.77
C ASP A 30 4.16 11.40 1.98
N GLU A 31 4.78 10.75 2.98
CA GLU A 31 4.37 9.40 3.36
C GLU A 31 3.04 9.40 4.10
N GLU A 32 2.17 8.48 3.68
CA GLU A 32 0.92 8.17 4.38
C GLU A 32 1.01 6.77 5.00
N LYS A 33 0.25 6.56 6.09
CA LYS A 33 0.12 5.26 6.78
C LYS A 33 -1.34 5.03 7.11
N GLU A 34 -1.88 3.93 6.62
CA GLU A 34 -3.28 3.57 6.80
C GLU A 34 -3.38 2.32 7.68
N PHE A 35 -4.11 2.43 8.80
CA PHE A 35 -4.29 1.34 9.76
C PHE A 35 -5.75 0.97 9.89
N LEU A 36 -6.05 -0.32 9.73
CA LEU A 36 -7.38 -0.84 10.02
C LEU A 36 -7.53 -1.13 11.50
N VAL A 37 -8.69 -0.75 12.04
CA VAL A 37 -9.07 -1.02 13.42
C VAL A 37 -10.31 -1.91 13.41
N ARG A 38 -10.24 -3.05 14.10
CA ARG A 38 -11.38 -3.96 14.25
C ARG A 38 -12.02 -3.79 15.64
N LEU A 39 -13.31 -3.51 15.62
CA LEU A 39 -14.12 -3.27 16.82
C LEU A 39 -15.33 -4.19 16.82
N SER A 40 -15.52 -4.93 17.91
CA SER A 40 -16.80 -5.53 18.25
C SER A 40 -17.68 -4.49 18.92
N ILE A 41 -18.83 -4.23 18.31
CA ILE A 41 -19.78 -3.22 18.78
C ILE A 41 -21.00 -3.96 19.31
N PRO A 42 -21.33 -3.85 20.60
CA PRO A 42 -22.49 -4.52 21.16
C PRO A 42 -23.79 -3.95 20.56
N GLU A 43 -24.83 -4.78 20.56
CA GLU A 43 -26.18 -4.31 20.25
C GLU A 43 -26.60 -3.26 21.28
N CYS A 44 -27.14 -2.14 20.81
CA CYS A 44 -27.64 -1.09 21.69
C CYS A 44 -29.12 -1.36 21.94
N PRO A 45 -29.57 -1.53 23.19
CA PRO A 45 -30.99 -1.52 23.49
C PRO A 45 -31.59 -0.21 22.98
N ILE A 46 -32.68 -0.29 22.23
CA ILE A 46 -33.37 0.88 21.68
C ILE A 46 -33.90 1.70 22.86
N ALA A 47 -33.23 2.80 23.23
CA ALA A 47 -33.86 3.80 24.08
C ALA A 47 -34.99 4.44 23.26
N GLU A 48 -36.21 4.38 23.79
CA GLU A 48 -37.44 4.88 23.17
C GLU A 48 -37.52 6.41 23.08
N SER A 49 -36.44 7.11 22.77
CA SER A 49 -36.51 8.54 22.47
C SER A 49 -37.08 8.72 21.06
N VAL A 50 -38.39 8.99 20.99
CA VAL A 50 -39.12 9.32 19.76
C VAL A 50 -38.38 10.44 19.01
N GLY A 51 -37.97 10.18 17.76
CA GLY A 51 -37.53 11.20 16.81
C GLY A 51 -36.01 11.40 16.62
N THR A 52 -35.13 10.77 17.41
CA THR A 52 -33.67 10.93 17.23
C THR A 52 -33.00 9.60 16.90
N VAL A 53 -32.25 9.52 15.80
CA VAL A 53 -31.39 8.36 15.49
C VAL A 53 -30.30 8.32 16.55
N GLY A 54 -30.30 7.30 17.40
CA GLY A 54 -29.28 7.11 18.42
C GLY A 54 -27.88 7.08 17.79
N ARG A 55 -26.92 7.75 18.42
CA ARG A 55 -25.51 7.69 18.05
C ARG A 55 -24.73 6.95 19.14
N THR A 56 -23.77 6.15 18.73
CA THR A 56 -22.83 5.50 19.64
C THR A 56 -21.44 5.97 19.29
N SER A 57 -20.77 6.64 20.22
CA SER A 57 -19.36 6.99 20.09
C SER A 57 -18.52 5.72 20.29
N LEU A 58 -17.57 5.50 19.37
CA LEU A 58 -16.77 4.27 19.33
C LEU A 58 -15.33 4.51 19.78
N LEU A 59 -14.67 5.49 19.17
CA LEU A 59 -13.25 5.77 19.38
C LEU A 59 -13.01 7.27 19.36
N LYS A 60 -12.04 7.73 20.15
CA LYS A 60 -11.41 9.04 19.99
C LYS A 60 -10.00 8.82 19.47
N ILE A 61 -9.76 9.19 18.22
CA ILE A 61 -8.45 9.02 17.57
C ILE A 61 -7.64 10.29 17.78
N ALA A 62 -6.58 10.22 18.58
CA ALA A 62 -5.62 11.31 18.76
C ALA A 62 -4.25 10.91 18.20
N CYS A 63 -3.45 11.90 17.82
CA CYS A 63 -2.11 11.69 17.30
C CYS A 63 -1.16 12.71 17.93
N SER A 64 0.06 12.27 18.22
CA SER A 64 1.13 13.15 18.67
C SER A 64 2.41 12.81 17.92
N TYR A 65 3.15 13.83 17.49
CA TYR A 65 4.40 13.63 16.78
C TYR A 65 5.42 14.71 17.15
N ARG A 66 6.69 14.43 16.85
CA ARG A 66 7.77 15.41 16.95
C ARG A 66 7.96 16.06 15.58
N ASP A 67 7.74 17.37 15.51
CA ASP A 67 7.99 18.10 14.28
C ASP A 67 9.49 18.13 13.96
N THR A 68 9.87 17.77 12.73
CA THR A 68 11.28 17.59 12.35
C THR A 68 12.02 18.90 12.21
N ALA A 69 11.32 20.00 11.88
CA ALA A 69 11.90 21.33 11.70
C ALA A 69 12.12 22.05 13.05
N SER A 70 11.07 22.15 13.87
CA SER A 70 11.09 22.86 15.16
C SER A 70 11.56 22.00 16.33
N LYS A 71 11.58 20.67 16.18
CA LYS A 71 11.85 19.67 17.24
C LYS A 71 10.83 19.66 18.39
N ALA A 72 9.77 20.46 18.30
CA ALA A 72 8.70 20.52 19.29
C ALA A 72 7.76 19.31 19.19
N MET A 73 7.12 18.97 20.30
CA MET A 73 6.03 17.99 20.31
C MET A 73 4.73 18.66 19.89
N VAL A 74 4.09 18.11 18.88
CA VAL A 74 2.78 18.55 18.39
C VAL A 74 1.74 17.51 18.82
N GLN A 75 0.63 17.99 19.39
CA GLN A 75 -0.52 17.18 19.75
C GLN A 75 -1.67 17.55 18.81
N LEU A 76 -2.16 16.57 18.06
CA LEU A 76 -3.32 16.74 17.19
C LEU A 76 -4.57 16.40 17.97
N GLU A 77 -5.59 17.24 17.79
CA GLU A 77 -6.86 17.10 18.49
C GLU A 77 -7.55 15.78 18.10
N GLY A 78 -8.15 15.13 19.09
CA GLY A 78 -8.72 13.82 18.90
C GLY A 78 -10.03 13.85 18.10
N LYS A 79 -10.11 13.13 16.98
CA LYS A 79 -11.35 12.99 16.20
C LYS A 79 -12.23 11.90 16.79
N LEU A 80 -13.49 12.23 17.09
CA LEU A 80 -14.49 11.26 17.54
C LEU A 80 -15.04 10.48 16.35
N VAL A 81 -15.04 9.15 16.46
CA VAL A 81 -15.67 8.23 15.52
C VAL A 81 -16.98 7.77 16.14
N GLU A 82 -18.08 7.99 15.42
CA GLU A 82 -19.42 7.62 15.87
C GLU A 82 -20.14 6.82 14.79
N ILE A 83 -21.05 5.96 15.23
CA ILE A 83 -22.00 5.28 14.33
C ILE A 83 -23.42 5.70 14.65
N ARG A 84 -24.27 5.63 13.62
CA ARG A 84 -25.72 5.74 13.76
C ARG A 84 -26.31 4.37 14.12
N ARG A 85 -27.36 4.37 14.94
CA ARG A 85 -28.17 3.20 15.30
C ARG A 85 -29.61 3.40 14.76
N PRO A 86 -29.81 3.35 13.43
CA PRO A 86 -31.15 3.52 12.87
C PRO A 86 -32.03 2.30 13.14
N LYS A 87 -33.33 2.50 13.35
CA LYS A 87 -34.32 1.40 13.46
C LYS A 87 -34.51 0.66 12.12
N VAL A 88 -34.35 1.37 11.02
CA VAL A 88 -34.45 0.85 9.64
C VAL A 88 -33.18 1.23 8.90
N VAL A 89 -32.47 0.23 8.38
CA VAL A 89 -31.23 0.42 7.62
C VAL A 89 -31.56 0.92 6.21
N SER A 90 -31.04 2.08 5.83
CA SER A 90 -31.19 2.63 4.47
C SER A 90 -30.23 1.98 3.48
N GLN A 91 -30.42 2.23 2.18
CA GLN A 91 -29.47 1.76 1.16
C GLN A 91 -28.07 2.33 1.38
N THR A 92 -27.96 3.61 1.73
CA THR A 92 -26.69 4.28 2.03
C THR A 92 -26.00 3.69 3.26
N ASP A 93 -26.75 3.19 4.25
CA ASP A 93 -26.17 2.51 5.42
C ASP A 93 -25.54 1.14 5.06
N ARG A 94 -25.89 0.58 3.91
CA ARG A 94 -25.35 -0.69 3.39
C ARG A 94 -24.17 -0.48 2.45
N GLU A 95 -23.88 0.76 2.07
CA GLU A 95 -22.76 1.06 1.19
C GLU A 95 -21.43 0.75 1.88
N VAL A 96 -20.56 0.06 1.16
CA VAL A 96 -19.23 -0.27 1.65
C VAL A 96 -18.33 0.96 1.51
N SER A 97 -17.65 1.31 2.60
CA SER A 97 -16.59 2.33 2.52
C SER A 97 -15.43 1.81 1.66
N LEU A 98 -15.18 2.48 0.53
CA LEU A 98 -14.12 2.10 -0.40
C LEU A 98 -12.72 2.19 0.24
N GLU A 99 -12.50 3.14 1.16
CA GLU A 99 -11.24 3.27 1.89
C GLU A 99 -11.01 2.06 2.81
N VAL A 100 -12.04 1.63 3.55
CA VAL A 100 -11.96 0.45 4.41
C VAL A 100 -11.77 -0.82 3.57
N ASP A 101 -12.51 -0.96 2.47
CA ASP A 101 -12.38 -2.09 1.55
C ASP A 101 -10.99 -2.18 0.92
N ARG A 102 -10.44 -1.05 0.45
CA ARG A 102 -9.07 -0.93 -0.05
C ARG A 102 -8.06 -1.48 0.94
N GLN A 103 -8.13 -1.06 2.21
CA GLN A 103 -7.18 -1.53 3.22
C GLN A 103 -7.39 -2.99 3.61
N LYS A 104 -8.64 -3.50 3.55
CA LYS A 104 -8.91 -4.93 3.73
C LYS A 104 -8.26 -5.75 2.63
N ASN A 105 -8.39 -5.30 1.38
CA ASN A 105 -7.75 -5.91 0.22
C ASN A 105 -6.23 -5.92 0.36
N ARG A 106 -5.62 -4.80 0.77
CA ARG A 106 -4.17 -4.71 0.99
C ARG A 106 -3.67 -5.76 1.99
N LEU A 107 -4.34 -5.91 3.14
CA LEU A 107 -3.98 -6.92 4.13
C LEU A 107 -4.20 -8.33 3.61
N TRP A 108 -5.35 -8.58 2.98
CA TRP A 108 -5.72 -9.89 2.43
C TRP A 108 -4.75 -10.38 1.34
N VAL A 109 -4.29 -9.46 0.49
CA VAL A 109 -3.27 -9.73 -0.53
C VAL A 109 -1.92 -10.01 0.11
N ALA A 110 -1.47 -9.18 1.07
CA ALA A 110 -0.20 -9.39 1.76
C ALA A 110 -0.15 -10.74 2.50
N GLU A 111 -1.24 -11.14 3.17
CA GLU A 111 -1.37 -12.47 3.79
C GLU A 111 -1.31 -13.59 2.75
N GLY A 112 -1.97 -13.41 1.60
CA GLY A 112 -1.94 -14.36 0.50
C GLY A 112 -0.54 -14.53 -0.11
N ILE A 113 0.21 -13.43 -0.26
CA ILE A 113 1.60 -13.44 -0.71
C ILE A 113 2.48 -14.18 0.29
N ALA A 114 2.33 -13.92 1.59
CA ALA A 114 3.11 -14.61 2.62
C ALA A 114 2.83 -16.12 2.62
N LYS A 115 1.57 -16.53 2.45
CA LYS A 115 1.20 -17.94 2.31
C LYS A 115 1.77 -18.59 1.06
N ALA A 116 1.73 -17.89 -0.08
CA ALA A 116 2.32 -18.37 -1.33
C ALA A 116 3.85 -18.50 -1.20
N GLN A 117 4.51 -17.57 -0.51
CA GLN A 117 5.93 -17.66 -0.19
C GLN A 117 6.25 -18.93 0.61
N GLU A 118 5.51 -19.18 1.69
CA GLU A 118 5.71 -20.37 2.52
C GLU A 118 5.58 -21.67 1.70
N MET A 119 4.57 -21.75 0.83
CA MET A 119 4.39 -22.89 -0.08
C MET A 119 5.56 -23.03 -1.06
N ALA A 120 6.04 -21.93 -1.64
CA ALA A 120 7.17 -21.93 -2.55
C ALA A 120 8.49 -22.35 -1.86
N GLU A 121 8.72 -21.93 -0.62
CA GLU A 121 9.87 -22.37 0.19
C GLU A 121 9.84 -23.88 0.47
N LEU A 122 8.65 -24.47 0.55
CA LEU A 122 8.46 -25.92 0.68
C LEU A 122 8.47 -26.66 -0.67
N GLY A 123 8.74 -25.96 -1.78
CA GLY A 123 8.76 -26.52 -3.13
C GLY A 123 7.39 -26.70 -3.79
N ASN A 124 6.30 -26.31 -3.12
CA ASN A 124 4.94 -26.38 -3.66
C ASN A 124 4.59 -25.11 -4.46
N LEU A 125 5.18 -24.98 -5.64
CA LEU A 125 4.95 -23.84 -6.52
C LEU A 125 3.53 -23.83 -7.12
N GLU A 126 2.96 -25.00 -7.41
CA GLU A 126 1.59 -25.12 -7.93
C GLU A 126 0.57 -24.56 -6.93
N GLY A 127 0.69 -24.96 -5.65
CA GLY A 127 -0.15 -24.44 -4.57
C GLY A 127 0.05 -22.93 -4.35
N ALA A 128 1.30 -22.45 -4.41
CA ALA A 128 1.59 -21.03 -4.32
C ALA A 128 0.90 -20.22 -5.43
N GLN A 129 1.01 -20.67 -6.68
CA GLN A 129 0.37 -20.01 -7.82
C GLN A 129 -1.17 -20.05 -7.72
N ALA A 130 -1.74 -21.17 -7.27
CA ALA A 130 -3.18 -21.31 -7.08
C ALA A 130 -3.72 -20.31 -6.05
N VAL A 131 -3.04 -20.15 -4.91
CA VAL A 131 -3.39 -19.14 -3.89
C VAL A 131 -3.34 -17.73 -4.48
N LEU A 132 -2.27 -17.38 -5.22
CA LEU A 132 -2.15 -16.05 -5.83
C LEU A 132 -3.26 -15.78 -6.86
N ALA A 133 -3.62 -16.79 -7.66
CA ALA A 133 -4.71 -16.70 -8.64
C ALA A 133 -6.08 -16.51 -7.97
N GLU A 134 -6.34 -17.24 -6.88
CA GLU A 134 -7.54 -17.06 -6.06
C GLU A 134 -7.61 -15.63 -5.51
N ARG A 135 -6.52 -15.14 -4.89
CA ARG A 135 -6.46 -13.78 -4.33
C ARG A 135 -6.72 -12.72 -5.38
N ARG A 136 -6.15 -12.87 -6.58
CA ARG A 136 -6.39 -11.95 -7.69
C ARG A 136 -7.86 -11.94 -8.09
N THR A 137 -8.48 -13.11 -8.20
CA THR A 137 -9.91 -13.22 -8.56
C THR A 137 -10.79 -12.56 -7.51
N THR A 138 -10.57 -12.83 -6.22
CA THR A 138 -11.34 -12.20 -5.13
C THR A 138 -11.13 -10.69 -5.07
N LEU A 139 -9.89 -10.22 -5.19
CA LEU A 139 -9.55 -8.79 -5.21
C LEU A 139 -10.35 -8.06 -6.29
N LEU A 140 -10.38 -8.60 -7.51
CA LEU A 140 -11.08 -7.99 -8.63
C LEU A 140 -12.59 -7.87 -8.39
N THR A 141 -13.20 -8.73 -7.57
CA THR A 141 -14.63 -8.64 -7.22
C THR A 141 -14.95 -7.65 -6.09
N SER A 142 -13.94 -7.08 -5.44
CA SER A 142 -14.13 -6.16 -4.32
C SER A 142 -14.70 -4.80 -4.75
N ALA A 143 -15.35 -4.09 -3.83
CA ALA A 143 -16.00 -2.82 -4.12
C ALA A 143 -14.99 -1.74 -4.56
N SER A 144 -13.85 -1.66 -3.88
CA SER A 144 -12.78 -0.71 -4.21
C SER A 144 -12.14 -1.01 -5.57
N ALA A 145 -11.89 -2.28 -5.90
CA ALA A 145 -11.37 -2.65 -7.23
C ALA A 145 -12.36 -2.30 -8.35
N GLN A 146 -13.65 -2.63 -8.18
CA GLN A 146 -14.71 -2.31 -9.15
C GLN A 146 -14.91 -0.80 -9.33
N ALA A 147 -14.58 0.00 -8.31
CA ALA A 147 -14.58 1.46 -8.38
C ALA A 147 -13.33 2.06 -9.07
N GLY A 148 -12.39 1.23 -9.52
CA GLY A 148 -11.17 1.69 -10.21
C GLY A 148 -10.08 2.21 -9.28
N ASP A 149 -10.04 1.71 -8.04
CA ASP A 149 -9.04 2.12 -7.05
C ASP A 149 -7.60 1.78 -7.49
N GLY A 150 -6.72 2.77 -7.45
CA GLY A 150 -5.34 2.64 -7.93
C GLY A 150 -4.48 1.64 -7.12
N LEU A 151 -4.70 1.54 -5.80
CA LEU A 151 -3.99 0.54 -4.99
C LEU A 151 -4.44 -0.87 -5.38
N CYS A 152 -5.73 -1.07 -5.63
CA CYS A 152 -6.24 -2.36 -6.09
C CYS A 152 -5.64 -2.78 -7.45
N SER A 153 -5.52 -1.86 -8.41
CA SER A 153 -4.84 -2.14 -9.68
C SER A 153 -3.37 -2.51 -9.48
N TRP A 154 -2.68 -1.85 -8.55
CA TRP A 154 -1.29 -2.17 -8.23
C TRP A 154 -1.15 -3.55 -7.56
N LEU A 155 -2.04 -3.88 -6.61
CA LEU A 155 -2.07 -5.20 -5.94
C LEU A 155 -2.30 -6.32 -6.96
N GLU A 156 -3.16 -6.10 -7.95
CA GLU A 156 -3.41 -7.06 -9.04
C GLU A 156 -2.14 -7.31 -9.87
N ALA A 157 -1.45 -6.24 -10.25
CA ALA A 157 -0.19 -6.33 -10.99
C ALA A 157 0.89 -7.06 -10.17
N GLU A 158 0.99 -6.75 -8.87
CA GLU A 158 1.92 -7.40 -7.95
C GLU A 158 1.65 -8.91 -7.83
N LEU A 159 0.39 -9.32 -7.65
CA LEU A 159 0.01 -10.74 -7.61
C LEU A 159 0.38 -11.47 -8.91
N THR A 160 0.22 -10.80 -10.05
CA THR A 160 0.55 -11.36 -11.37
C THR A 160 2.06 -11.56 -11.51
N GLU A 161 2.85 -10.55 -11.18
CA GLU A 161 4.31 -10.58 -11.21
C GLU A 161 4.89 -11.65 -10.28
N ILE A 162 4.35 -11.77 -9.05
CA ILE A 162 4.80 -12.81 -8.10
C ILE A 162 4.52 -14.20 -8.66
N ARG A 163 3.33 -14.39 -9.25
CA ARG A 163 2.94 -15.69 -9.81
C ARG A 163 3.85 -16.10 -10.97
N GLU A 164 4.19 -15.16 -11.85
CA GLU A 164 5.15 -15.40 -12.95
C GLU A 164 6.53 -15.80 -12.41
N ARG A 165 7.00 -15.12 -11.36
CA ARG A 165 8.28 -15.46 -10.70
C ARG A 165 8.25 -16.74 -9.90
N MET A 166 7.09 -17.38 -9.75
CA MET A 166 6.92 -18.70 -9.15
C MET A 166 6.65 -19.79 -10.20
N GLU A 167 6.96 -19.55 -11.49
CA GLU A 167 6.79 -20.54 -12.57
C GLU A 167 7.55 -21.84 -12.31
N ASN A 168 8.80 -21.72 -11.86
CA ASN A 168 9.66 -22.85 -11.50
C ASN A 168 10.64 -22.45 -10.40
N MET A 169 11.27 -23.45 -9.77
CA MET A 169 12.10 -23.24 -8.58
C MET A 169 13.32 -22.36 -8.87
N ALA A 170 13.95 -22.52 -10.05
CA ALA A 170 15.10 -21.72 -10.43
C ALA A 170 14.73 -20.22 -10.55
N MET A 171 13.57 -19.90 -11.15
CA MET A 171 13.10 -18.51 -11.25
C MET A 171 12.73 -17.93 -9.88
N TYR A 172 12.07 -18.73 -9.04
CA TYR A 172 11.74 -18.35 -7.67
C TYR A 172 13.00 -18.05 -6.85
N GLU A 173 13.99 -18.93 -6.86
CA GLU A 173 15.24 -18.74 -6.13
C GLU A 173 16.05 -17.56 -6.64
N HIS A 174 16.14 -17.38 -7.97
CA HIS A 174 16.97 -16.35 -8.57
C HIS A 174 16.39 -14.94 -8.43
N THR A 175 15.07 -14.79 -8.57
CA THR A 175 14.44 -13.46 -8.56
C THR A 175 13.15 -13.36 -7.74
N GLY A 176 12.35 -14.43 -7.69
CA GLY A 176 11.03 -14.42 -7.03
C GLY A 176 11.12 -14.20 -5.53
N ARG A 177 12.02 -14.90 -4.84
CA ARG A 177 12.20 -14.85 -3.39
C ARG A 177 12.52 -13.43 -2.92
N ALA A 178 13.47 -12.77 -3.58
CA ALA A 178 13.83 -11.39 -3.26
C ALA A 178 12.68 -10.42 -3.56
N TYR A 179 11.99 -10.60 -4.70
CA TYR A 179 10.84 -9.78 -5.07
C TYR A 179 9.71 -9.88 -4.02
N VAL A 180 9.37 -11.10 -3.59
CA VAL A 180 8.33 -11.35 -2.57
C VAL A 180 8.72 -10.80 -1.20
N LEU A 181 9.97 -10.97 -0.77
CA LEU A 181 10.45 -10.39 0.50
C LEU A 181 10.38 -8.86 0.49
N SER A 182 10.80 -8.22 -0.61
CA SER A 182 10.66 -6.78 -0.81
C SER A 182 9.18 -6.35 -0.88
N GLY A 183 8.38 -7.21 -1.52
CA GLY A 183 6.93 -7.36 -1.46
C GLY A 183 6.33 -7.05 -0.10
N LEU A 184 6.46 -8.05 0.76
CA LEU A 184 5.95 -8.09 2.12
C LEU A 184 6.53 -6.99 3.01
N SER A 185 7.82 -6.67 2.85
CA SER A 185 8.45 -5.57 3.59
C SER A 185 7.74 -4.24 3.29
N SER A 186 7.48 -3.95 2.01
CA SER A 186 6.77 -2.75 1.57
C SER A 186 5.37 -2.66 2.18
N HIS A 187 4.59 -3.75 2.16
CA HIS A 187 3.28 -3.79 2.81
C HIS A 187 3.31 -3.61 4.32
N SER A 188 4.30 -4.23 4.98
CA SER A 188 4.40 -4.22 6.44
C SER A 188 4.79 -2.86 7.00
N TRP A 189 5.53 -2.07 6.22
CA TRP A 189 5.92 -0.70 6.54
C TRP A 189 5.11 0.36 5.80
N GLN A 190 4.26 -0.03 4.84
CA GLN A 190 3.56 0.90 3.94
C GLN A 190 4.52 1.96 3.37
N ARG A 191 5.61 1.45 2.78
CA ARG A 191 6.75 2.25 2.35
C ARG A 191 7.34 1.63 1.11
N ALA A 192 7.70 2.48 0.14
CA ALA A 192 8.33 2.03 -1.08
C ALA A 192 9.61 1.24 -0.78
N THR A 193 9.79 0.14 -1.50
CA THR A 193 11.03 -0.66 -1.48
C THR A 193 11.53 -0.84 -2.90
N THR A 194 12.85 -0.89 -3.07
CA THR A 194 13.42 -1.18 -4.39
C THR A 194 13.12 -2.62 -4.76
N ARG A 195 12.35 -2.81 -5.82
CA ARG A 195 12.04 -4.13 -6.37
C ARG A 195 12.76 -4.30 -7.71
N GLY A 196 13.36 -5.47 -7.92
CA GLY A 196 13.96 -5.83 -9.20
C GLY A 196 12.85 -5.97 -10.25
N TYR A 197 12.52 -4.87 -10.93
CA TYR A 197 11.52 -4.85 -11.98
C TYR A 197 12.05 -5.54 -13.24
N SER A 198 11.30 -6.50 -13.79
CA SER A 198 11.67 -7.25 -14.99
C SER A 198 10.50 -7.30 -15.97
N GLY A 199 10.17 -6.19 -16.65
CA GLY A 199 9.24 -6.27 -17.78
C GLY A 199 8.61 -4.97 -18.26
N ASN A 200 9.07 -4.48 -19.41
CA ASN A 200 8.37 -3.65 -20.41
C ASN A 200 7.40 -2.54 -19.98
N VAL A 201 7.88 -1.31 -20.15
CA VAL A 201 7.10 -0.08 -20.38
C VAL A 201 6.29 -0.22 -21.69
N ASN A 202 5.21 -1.03 -21.73
CA ASN A 202 4.33 -1.02 -22.90
C ASN A 202 2.86 -1.47 -22.71
N THR A 203 2.33 -1.44 -21.50
CA THR A 203 0.90 -1.64 -21.26
C THR A 203 0.60 -0.88 -19.97
N ILE A 204 0.11 0.37 -19.99
CA ILE A 204 -1.20 0.80 -20.48
C ILE A 204 -1.03 2.12 -21.25
N ARG A 205 -0.94 2.07 -22.57
CA ARG A 205 -1.33 3.21 -23.43
C ARG A 205 -2.85 3.26 -23.44
N ARG A 206 -3.46 3.97 -22.49
CA ARG A 206 -4.76 4.58 -22.72
C ARG A 206 -4.51 5.75 -23.68
N GLU A 207 -5.14 5.72 -24.85
CA GLU A 207 -5.03 6.77 -25.86
C GLU A 207 -5.30 8.15 -25.23
N GLY A 208 -4.39 9.09 -25.46
CA GLY A 208 -4.55 10.50 -25.11
C GLY A 208 -3.87 10.94 -23.81
N GLY A 209 -2.54 11.15 -23.86
CA GLY A 209 -1.81 11.84 -22.81
C GLY A 209 -0.31 11.64 -22.89
N SER A 210 0.43 12.66 -23.30
CA SER A 210 1.89 12.66 -23.30
C SER A 210 2.42 12.70 -21.87
N SER A 211 2.56 11.54 -21.22
CA SER A 211 3.43 11.38 -20.07
C SER A 211 3.81 9.92 -19.86
N SER A 212 5.09 9.61 -20.02
CA SER A 212 5.72 8.37 -19.59
C SER A 212 5.73 8.32 -18.06
N TYR A 213 4.59 8.01 -17.43
CA TYR A 213 4.55 7.62 -16.03
C TYR A 213 4.35 6.10 -15.98
N SER A 214 5.37 5.40 -15.52
CA SER A 214 5.24 4.08 -14.91
C SER A 214 4.03 4.09 -13.98
N ALA A 215 3.21 3.02 -14.00
CA ALA A 215 2.16 2.85 -13.01
C ALA A 215 2.76 3.13 -11.62
N PRO A 216 2.17 4.03 -10.80
CA PRO A 216 2.77 4.42 -9.54
C PRO A 216 3.00 3.15 -8.71
N VAL A 217 4.25 2.94 -8.28
CA VAL A 217 4.57 1.88 -7.34
C VAL A 217 3.86 2.26 -6.04
N ALA A 218 3.06 1.35 -5.46
CA ALA A 218 2.38 1.67 -4.21
C ALA A 218 3.40 2.15 -3.16
N TYR A 219 2.99 3.17 -2.40
CA TYR A 219 3.79 3.90 -1.40
C TYR A 219 4.92 4.78 -1.95
N ASP A 220 5.04 4.95 -3.27
CA ASP A 220 5.87 6.03 -3.80
C ASP A 220 5.28 7.39 -3.42
N THR A 221 6.14 8.28 -2.93
CA THR A 221 5.74 9.63 -2.56
C THR A 221 6.08 10.61 -3.68
N PRO A 222 5.30 11.69 -3.86
CA PRO A 222 5.62 12.75 -4.82
C PRO A 222 7.05 13.28 -4.67
N SER A 223 7.51 13.46 -3.43
CA SER A 223 8.90 13.83 -3.13
C SER A 223 9.93 12.84 -3.66
N MET A 224 9.71 11.53 -3.50
CA MET A 224 10.61 10.49 -4.03
C MET A 224 10.60 10.49 -5.57
N VAL A 225 9.43 10.55 -6.20
CA VAL A 225 9.32 10.59 -7.68
C VAL A 225 10.05 11.82 -8.25
N SER A 226 9.90 12.98 -7.60
CA SER A 226 10.61 14.20 -7.98
C SER A 226 12.13 14.03 -7.86
N MET A 227 12.60 13.43 -6.78
CA MET A 227 14.02 13.18 -6.53
C MET A 227 14.62 12.25 -7.58
N VAL A 228 13.95 11.14 -7.89
CA VAL A 228 14.39 10.17 -8.91
C VAL A 228 14.43 10.84 -10.28
N SER A 229 13.38 11.58 -10.65
CA SER A 229 13.32 12.29 -11.94
C SER A 229 14.46 13.31 -12.08
N LYS A 230 14.75 14.08 -11.01
CA LYS A 230 15.87 15.03 -10.99
C LYS A 230 17.22 14.31 -11.14
N SER A 231 17.45 13.24 -10.39
CA SER A 231 18.67 12.43 -10.45
C SER A 231 18.91 11.86 -11.86
N GLN A 232 17.87 11.29 -12.47
CA GLN A 232 17.94 10.77 -13.84
C GLN A 232 18.24 11.87 -14.85
N SER A 233 17.60 13.04 -14.72
CA SER A 233 17.85 14.18 -15.61
C SER A 233 19.28 14.73 -15.50
N GLN A 234 19.83 14.77 -14.28
CA GLN A 234 21.22 15.18 -14.05
C GLN A 234 22.19 14.17 -14.63
N SER A 235 21.96 12.88 -14.39
CA SER A 235 22.79 11.80 -14.92
C SER A 235 22.84 11.84 -16.45
N ALA A 236 21.69 12.02 -17.11
CA ALA A 236 21.62 12.16 -18.57
C ALA A 236 22.39 13.39 -19.10
N LYS A 237 22.33 14.52 -18.38
CA LYS A 237 23.12 15.72 -18.70
C LYS A 237 24.62 15.45 -18.60
N PHE A 238 25.07 14.82 -17.50
CA PHE A 238 26.47 14.45 -17.32
C PHE A 238 26.98 13.53 -18.44
N THR A 239 26.21 12.49 -18.80
CA THR A 239 26.57 11.59 -19.92
C THR A 239 26.67 12.36 -21.24
N ARG A 240 25.72 13.25 -21.53
CA ARG A 240 25.74 14.06 -22.77
C ARG A 240 26.93 15.02 -22.82
N GLU A 241 27.29 15.63 -21.68
CA GLU A 241 28.46 16.49 -21.58
C GLU A 241 29.76 15.71 -21.77
N GLN A 242 29.89 14.51 -21.19
CA GLN A 242 31.06 13.65 -21.39
C GLN A 242 31.22 13.22 -22.84
N VAL A 243 30.14 12.79 -23.51
CA VAL A 243 30.16 12.44 -24.94
C VAL A 243 30.56 13.65 -25.79
N SER A 244 30.02 14.84 -25.48
CA SER A 244 30.38 16.06 -26.22
C SER A 244 31.85 16.47 -26.06
N ARG A 245 32.47 16.21 -24.90
CA ARG A 245 33.90 16.46 -24.65
C ARG A 245 34.77 15.46 -25.41
N GLN A 246 34.39 14.18 -25.46
CA GLN A 246 35.10 13.15 -26.22
C GLN A 246 35.10 13.42 -27.73
N ILE A 247 33.96 13.86 -28.29
CA ILE A 247 33.85 14.22 -29.71
C ILE A 247 34.76 15.41 -30.05
N LYS A 248 34.87 16.40 -29.16
CA LYS A 248 35.74 17.57 -29.37
C LYS A 248 37.23 17.26 -29.22
N SER A 249 37.61 16.19 -28.54
CA SER A 249 39.00 15.76 -28.37
C SER A 249 39.49 14.76 -29.42
N ALA A 250 38.63 14.31 -30.35
CA ALA A 250 39.03 13.39 -31.40
C ALA A 250 39.95 14.10 -32.41
N PRO A 251 41.16 13.57 -32.70
CA PRO A 251 42.08 14.21 -33.62
C PRO A 251 41.51 14.18 -35.05
N VAL A 252 41.56 15.32 -35.74
CA VAL A 252 41.23 15.43 -37.15
C VAL A 252 42.31 14.68 -37.94
N SER A 253 41.96 13.52 -38.48
CA SER A 253 42.84 12.79 -39.41
C SER A 253 42.90 13.58 -40.71
N ASN A 254 43.97 14.35 -40.90
CA ASN A 254 44.26 14.99 -42.18
C ASN A 254 44.75 13.92 -43.17
N ALA A 255 44.07 13.84 -44.32
CA ALA A 255 44.49 13.11 -45.50
C ALA A 255 45.59 13.87 -46.25
#